data_AF-A0A929XEE6-F1
#
_entry.id   AF-A0A929XEE6-F1
#
_cell.length_a   1.000
_cell.length_b   1.000
_cell.length_c   1.000
_cell.angle_alpha   90.00
_cell.angle_beta   90.00
_cell.angle_gamma   90.00
#
_symmetry.space_group_name_H-M   'P 1'
#
loop_
_entity.id
_entity.type
_entity.pdbx_description
1 polymer ?
#
loop_
_entity_poly.entity_id
_entity_poly.type
_entity_poly.pdbx_seq_one_letter_code
_entity_poly.pdbx_strand_id
1 'polypeptide(L)'
;MKNNFINMLDDMPEGLSDIEKLRWIYIKVCKRFSYDLEYWSKLDKSKSIFYKSIDDIKDNKVVCSTISEIFTRLSKKAGLDVKTLVVDEYGYDYGFQHGHALNEVNINGQKVYCSLIYDLEKVKFGAKTRGFMIDDIEEEMGETAISDEDLQVIDDKIGYTVDGFYIEDLVSMMHDEFNELKDNESLSESLGIYTNNPKELEMAKLDFIAKFVNDRNLGEFEKNSYFKYLVRNSLKYSLPKFFDYYSVAAFDKNRDMFWINVFFDKKDNYDENLFYIIGKDGIEKKHDVYDSIVNDWDFKSENNRDSMIVRLNLQRNSGKFFKEIEDDQGTYNDIINSSSDYSDR
;
A
#
# COMPACT_ATOMS: atom_id res chain seq x y z
N MET A 1 7.15 28.21 14.95
CA MET A 1 5.71 27.96 14.75
C MET A 1 5.18 27.27 16.01
N LYS A 2 4.01 27.65 16.55
CA LYS A 2 3.44 26.94 17.71
C LYS A 2 3.04 25.53 17.25
N ASN A 3 3.55 24.52 17.95
CA ASN A 3 3.31 23.10 17.65
C ASN A 3 1.82 22.76 17.73
N ASN A 4 1.17 22.67 16.56
CA ASN A 4 -0.28 22.69 16.37
C ASN A 4 -0.99 21.36 16.70
N PHE A 5 -0.25 20.35 17.17
CA PHE A 5 -0.80 19.04 17.54
C PHE A 5 -1.19 18.94 19.02
N ILE A 6 -0.84 19.91 19.86
CA ILE A 6 -1.14 19.88 21.31
C ILE A 6 -2.67 19.88 21.59
N ASN A 7 -3.46 20.43 20.67
CA ASN A 7 -4.92 20.48 20.74
C ASN A 7 -5.58 19.16 20.29
N MET A 8 -4.81 18.15 19.88
CA MET A 8 -5.34 16.85 19.46
C MET A 8 -5.96 16.03 20.60
N LEU A 9 -5.92 16.51 21.84
CA LEU A 9 -6.56 15.86 22.98
C LEU A 9 -7.90 16.51 23.35
N ASP A 10 -8.26 17.62 22.71
CA ASP A 10 -9.40 18.45 23.14
C ASP A 10 -10.75 17.74 22.98
N ASP A 11 -10.83 16.75 22.09
CA ASP A 11 -12.02 15.93 21.82
C ASP A 11 -11.90 14.49 22.36
N MET A 12 -10.97 14.24 23.29
CA MET A 12 -10.88 12.94 23.96
C MET A 12 -12.12 12.71 24.84
N PRO A 13 -12.83 11.57 24.70
CA PRO A 13 -13.95 11.23 25.57
C PRO A 13 -13.55 11.21 27.06
N GLU A 14 -14.44 11.69 27.92
CA GLU A 14 -14.26 11.60 29.36
C GLU A 14 -14.46 10.15 29.85
N GLY A 15 -13.83 9.79 30.97
CA GLY A 15 -14.01 8.48 31.61
C GLY A 15 -13.31 7.31 30.92
N LEU A 16 -12.43 7.57 29.95
CA LEU A 16 -11.57 6.53 29.37
C LEU A 16 -10.58 5.98 30.41
N SER A 17 -10.38 4.67 30.41
CA SER A 17 -9.27 4.01 31.11
C SER A 17 -7.93 4.36 30.47
N ASP A 18 -6.81 4.06 31.12
CA ASP A 18 -5.50 4.44 30.60
C ASP A 18 -5.14 3.76 29.28
N ILE A 19 -5.53 2.49 29.09
CA ILE A 19 -5.37 1.80 27.81
C ILE A 19 -6.28 2.38 26.72
N GLU A 20 -7.51 2.77 27.07
CA GLU A 20 -8.43 3.41 26.13
C GLU A 20 -7.94 4.81 25.71
N LYS A 21 -7.39 5.61 26.64
CA LYS A 21 -6.74 6.88 26.31
C LYS A 21 -5.55 6.66 25.38
N LEU A 22 -4.68 5.70 25.71
CA LEU A 22 -3.51 5.37 24.88
C LEU A 22 -3.94 4.99 23.47
N ARG A 23 -4.95 4.12 23.34
CA ARG A 23 -5.51 3.68 22.07
C ARG A 23 -6.12 4.84 21.29
N TRP A 24 -6.91 5.69 21.95
CA TRP A 24 -7.50 6.88 21.33
C TRP A 24 -6.44 7.82 20.75
N ILE A 25 -5.37 8.10 21.51
CA ILE A 25 -4.25 8.92 21.05
C ILE A 25 -3.56 8.25 19.87
N TYR A 26 -3.32 6.94 19.94
CA TYR A 26 -2.68 6.15 18.88
C TYR A 26 -3.45 6.30 17.56
N ILE A 27 -4.76 6.05 17.59
CA ILE A 27 -5.63 6.19 16.42
C ILE A 27 -5.66 7.63 15.90
N LYS A 28 -5.78 8.63 16.79
CA LYS A 28 -5.81 10.06 16.39
C LYS A 28 -4.51 10.50 15.73
N VAL A 29 -3.36 10.08 16.25
CA VAL A 29 -2.06 10.36 15.63
C VAL A 29 -1.96 9.69 14.26
N CYS A 30 -2.32 8.41 14.15
CA CYS A 30 -2.27 7.70 12.86
C CYS A 30 -3.24 8.30 11.81
N LYS A 31 -4.44 8.76 12.22
CA LYS A 31 -5.36 9.47 11.31
C LYS A 31 -4.81 10.81 10.83
N ARG A 32 -4.04 11.52 11.66
CA ARG A 32 -3.58 12.90 11.41
C ARG A 32 -2.38 13.01 10.48
N PHE A 33 -1.44 12.07 10.57
CA PHE A 33 -0.14 12.14 9.90
C PHE A 33 -0.01 11.08 8.80
N SER A 34 0.84 11.31 7.80
CA SER A 34 1.23 10.30 6.80
C SER A 34 2.74 10.10 6.84
N TYR A 35 3.22 8.96 6.34
CA TYR A 35 4.66 8.76 6.23
C TYR A 35 5.27 9.68 5.17
N ASP A 36 6.47 10.18 5.45
CA ASP A 36 7.28 10.94 4.52
C ASP A 36 7.94 9.97 3.51
N LEU A 37 7.41 9.90 2.29
CA LEU A 37 7.89 8.96 1.26
C LEU A 37 9.18 9.42 0.59
N GLU A 38 9.46 10.73 0.59
CA GLU A 38 10.75 11.25 0.11
C GLU A 38 11.87 10.77 1.03
N TYR A 39 11.64 10.77 2.35
CA TYR A 39 12.54 10.15 3.31
C TYR A 39 12.82 8.68 2.96
N TRP A 40 11.79 7.90 2.65
CA TRP A 40 11.93 6.48 2.31
C TRP A 40 12.76 6.24 1.04
N SER A 41 12.77 7.21 0.10
CA SER A 41 13.45 7.11 -1.19
C SER A 41 14.93 7.49 -1.20
N LYS A 42 15.46 8.10 -0.13
CA LYS A 42 16.87 8.54 -0.10
C LYS A 42 17.80 7.33 0.06
N LEU A 43 18.80 7.24 -0.83
CA LEU A 43 19.82 6.19 -0.84
C LEU A 43 20.81 6.31 0.33
N ASP A 44 21.13 7.54 0.73
CA ASP A 44 22.00 7.83 1.87
C ASP A 44 21.15 8.04 3.12
N LYS A 45 20.92 6.95 3.86
CA LYS A 45 20.12 6.92 5.08
C LYS A 45 21.04 7.17 6.29
N SER A 46 21.71 8.31 6.32
CA SER A 46 22.55 8.68 7.47
C SER A 46 21.71 8.81 8.76
N LYS A 47 22.30 8.51 9.93
CA LYS A 47 21.65 8.62 11.26
C LYS A 47 20.96 9.97 11.49
N SER A 48 21.43 11.06 10.86
CA SER A 48 20.85 12.40 11.00
C SER A 48 19.44 12.55 10.41
N ILE A 49 19.11 11.79 9.38
CA ILE A 49 17.80 11.89 8.70
C ILE A 49 16.72 11.20 9.53
N PHE A 50 17.09 10.22 10.38
CA PHE A 50 16.17 9.55 11.30
C PHE A 50 15.58 10.52 12.31
N TYR A 51 16.26 11.60 12.65
CA TYR A 51 15.83 12.56 13.68
C TYR A 51 15.29 13.83 13.03
N LYS A 52 14.14 13.72 12.34
CA LYS A 52 13.41 14.92 11.90
C LYS A 52 12.78 15.57 13.13
N SER A 53 13.14 16.83 13.39
CA SER A 53 12.53 17.58 14.47
C SER A 53 11.02 17.68 14.23
N ILE A 54 10.25 17.65 15.33
CA ILE A 54 8.83 17.95 15.28
C ILE A 54 8.56 19.33 14.67
N ASP A 55 9.47 20.28 14.87
CA ASP A 55 9.34 21.65 14.34
C ASP A 55 9.53 21.72 12.82
N ASP A 56 10.07 20.66 12.20
CA ASP A 56 10.35 20.54 10.76
C ASP A 56 9.25 19.78 9.99
N ILE A 57 8.15 19.41 10.67
CA ILE A 57 7.03 18.72 10.01
C ILE A 57 6.37 19.69 9.02
N LYS A 58 6.29 19.25 7.76
CA LYS A 58 5.54 19.90 6.69
C LYS A 58 4.44 18.95 6.22
N ASP A 59 3.27 19.49 5.94
CA ASP A 59 2.12 18.76 5.37
C ASP A 59 1.75 17.47 6.14
N ASN A 60 2.04 17.46 7.44
CA ASN A 60 1.82 16.32 8.34
C ASN A 60 2.55 15.04 7.91
N LYS A 61 3.68 15.19 7.19
CA LYS A 61 4.56 14.10 6.79
C LYS A 61 5.61 13.85 7.86
N VAL A 62 5.62 12.62 8.40
CA VAL A 62 6.44 12.22 9.55
C VAL A 62 7.27 10.97 9.25
N VAL A 63 8.33 10.78 10.04
CA VAL A 63 9.13 9.56 10.10
C VAL A 63 8.99 8.88 11.46
N CYS A 64 9.59 7.70 11.65
CA CYS A 64 9.44 6.89 12.87
C CYS A 64 9.80 7.66 14.15
N SER A 65 10.88 8.45 14.18
CA SER A 65 11.24 9.22 15.38
C SER A 65 10.23 10.31 15.71
N THR A 66 9.81 11.07 14.70
CA THR A 66 8.94 12.24 14.88
C THR A 66 7.56 11.81 15.33
N ILE A 67 7.01 10.75 14.73
CA ILE A 67 5.69 10.23 15.11
C ILE A 67 5.70 9.64 16.52
N SER A 68 6.77 8.90 16.89
CA SER A 68 6.93 8.32 18.22
C SER A 68 7.10 9.40 19.30
N GLU A 69 7.79 10.50 18.98
CA GLU A 69 7.91 11.65 19.89
C GLU A 69 6.57 12.41 20.04
N ILE A 70 5.82 12.60 18.95
CA ILE A 70 4.47 13.20 19.01
C ILE A 70 3.56 12.36 19.91
N PHE A 71 3.53 11.04 19.69
CA PHE A 71 2.73 10.11 20.48
C PHE A 71 3.14 10.17 21.95
N THR A 72 4.44 10.14 22.27
CA THR A 72 4.94 10.27 23.64
C THR A 72 4.48 11.56 24.30
N ARG A 73 4.59 12.71 23.62
CA ARG A 73 4.18 14.01 24.19
C ARG A 73 2.69 14.07 24.47
N LEU A 74 1.86 13.56 23.55
CA LEU A 74 0.41 13.50 23.73
C LEU A 74 0.02 12.55 24.87
N SER A 75 0.61 11.36 24.91
CA SER A 75 0.36 10.36 25.96
C SER A 75 0.77 10.87 27.35
N LYS A 76 1.93 11.51 27.47
CA LYS A 76 2.36 12.15 28.74
C LYS A 76 1.42 13.27 29.17
N LYS A 77 0.92 14.07 28.23
CA LYS A 77 -0.08 15.12 28.53
C LYS A 77 -1.41 14.52 29.03
N ALA A 78 -1.74 13.29 28.61
CA ALA A 78 -2.88 12.53 29.12
C ALA A 78 -2.60 11.76 30.43
N GLY A 79 -1.41 11.94 31.03
CA GLY A 79 -1.03 11.30 32.30
C GLY A 79 -0.50 9.87 32.18
N LEU A 80 -0.14 9.42 30.97
CA LEU A 80 0.33 8.06 30.69
C LEU A 80 1.86 7.95 30.78
N ASP A 81 2.36 6.79 31.20
CA ASP A 81 3.79 6.47 31.26
C ASP A 81 4.27 5.88 29.92
N VAL A 82 4.73 6.78 29.04
CA VAL A 82 5.22 6.45 27.69
C VAL A 82 6.57 7.11 27.45
N LYS A 83 7.50 6.41 26.79
CA LYS A 83 8.75 7.00 26.30
C LYS A 83 9.08 6.52 24.89
N THR A 84 9.76 7.37 24.13
CA THR A 84 10.34 7.00 22.84
C THR A 84 11.56 6.11 23.06
N LEU A 85 11.62 4.99 22.33
CA LEU A 85 12.73 4.06 22.27
C LEU A 85 13.26 4.05 20.84
N VAL A 86 14.57 4.18 20.68
CA VAL A 86 15.26 4.02 19.39
C VAL A 86 16.05 2.72 19.43
N VAL A 87 15.84 1.89 18.41
CA VAL A 87 16.49 0.59 18.23
C VAL A 87 17.43 0.72 17.04
N ASP A 88 18.74 0.58 17.25
CA ASP A 88 19.76 0.91 16.26
C ASP A 88 19.97 -0.19 15.18
N GLU A 89 19.56 -1.44 15.46
CA GLU A 89 19.59 -2.58 14.53
C GLU A 89 18.28 -3.36 14.67
N TYR A 90 17.39 -3.25 13.69
CA TYR A 90 16.18 -4.06 13.57
C TYR A 90 16.43 -5.11 12.48
N GLY A 91 15.98 -6.35 12.71
CA GLY A 91 16.37 -7.55 11.97
C GLY A 91 16.59 -7.41 10.46
N TYR A 92 17.56 -8.18 9.96
CA TYR A 92 18.00 -8.22 8.56
C TYR A 92 16.87 -8.59 7.56
N ASP A 93 15.74 -9.14 8.02
CA ASP A 93 14.75 -9.81 7.17
C ASP A 93 13.60 -8.90 6.64
N TYR A 94 13.32 -7.73 7.23
CA TYR A 94 12.25 -6.83 6.72
C TYR A 94 12.71 -5.59 5.95
N GLY A 95 13.96 -5.56 5.47
CA GLY A 95 14.47 -4.45 4.67
C GLY A 95 14.70 -3.13 5.43
N PHE A 96 14.51 -3.15 6.76
CA PHE A 96 15.00 -2.10 7.66
C PHE A 96 16.47 -2.36 7.98
N GLN A 97 17.36 -2.13 7.02
CA GLN A 97 18.82 -2.13 7.26
C GLN A 97 19.26 -0.98 8.22
N HIS A 98 18.33 -0.34 8.92
CA HIS A 98 18.53 0.91 9.64
C HIS A 98 17.65 0.97 10.89
N GLY A 99 18.08 1.74 11.88
CA GLY A 99 17.39 1.87 13.16
C GLY A 99 15.93 2.33 13.06
N HIS A 100 15.10 1.88 14.00
CA HIS A 100 13.68 2.18 14.11
C HIS A 100 13.38 2.90 15.42
N ALA A 101 12.34 3.73 15.44
CA ALA A 101 11.88 4.41 16.66
C ALA A 101 10.42 4.06 16.94
N LEU A 102 10.15 3.62 18.16
CA LEU A 102 8.84 3.21 18.66
C LEU A 102 8.68 3.71 20.10
N ASN A 103 7.61 3.29 20.77
CA ASN A 103 7.31 3.71 22.13
C ASN A 103 7.28 2.53 23.08
N GLU A 104 8.01 2.63 24.20
CA GLU A 104 7.80 1.77 25.36
C GLU A 104 6.70 2.41 26.23
N VAL A 105 5.73 1.59 26.62
CA VAL A 105 4.58 1.99 27.42
C VAL A 105 4.54 1.12 28.66
N ASN A 106 4.25 1.74 29.80
CA ASN A 106 3.94 1.03 31.03
C ASN A 106 2.45 1.20 31.34
N ILE A 107 1.68 0.12 31.17
CA ILE A 107 0.26 0.07 31.50
C ILE A 107 0.09 -0.94 32.63
N ASN A 108 -0.44 -0.49 33.77
CA ASN A 108 -0.71 -1.35 34.94
C ASN A 108 0.50 -2.16 35.44
N GLY A 109 1.73 -1.64 35.27
CA GLY A 109 2.96 -2.33 35.64
C GLY A 109 3.48 -3.33 34.61
N GLN A 110 2.75 -3.55 33.52
CA GLN A 110 3.21 -4.31 32.37
C GLN A 110 3.89 -3.38 31.37
N LYS A 111 5.09 -3.76 30.95
CA LYS A 111 5.80 -3.10 29.86
C LYS A 111 5.37 -3.70 28.54
N VAL A 112 4.97 -2.83 27.61
CA VAL A 112 4.56 -3.17 26.24
C VAL A 112 5.08 -2.12 25.28
N TYR A 113 4.95 -2.36 23.98
CA TYR A 113 5.47 -1.46 22.95
C TYR A 113 4.39 -1.01 21.95
N CYS A 114 4.57 0.18 21.38
CA CYS A 114 3.72 0.73 20.33
C CYS A 114 4.58 1.24 19.18
N SER A 115 4.35 0.72 17.97
CA SER A 115 5.01 1.10 16.73
C SER A 115 3.98 1.65 15.74
N LEU A 116 3.79 2.98 15.74
CA LEU A 116 2.77 3.65 14.92
C LEU A 116 3.03 3.50 13.42
N ILE A 117 4.27 3.22 13.02
CA ILE A 117 4.64 3.19 11.60
C ILE A 117 3.97 2.05 10.83
N TYR A 118 3.66 0.94 11.50
CA TYR A 118 3.04 -0.23 10.87
C TYR A 118 1.56 0.00 10.53
N ASP A 119 0.93 0.97 11.20
CA ASP A 119 -0.51 1.20 11.16
C ASP A 119 -0.88 2.59 10.67
N LEU A 120 0.09 3.49 10.49
CA LEU A 120 -0.10 4.89 10.10
C LEU A 120 -1.06 5.05 8.90
N GLU A 121 -0.88 4.19 7.91
CA GLU A 121 -1.72 4.14 6.72
C GLU A 121 -3.01 3.34 6.94
N LYS A 122 -2.89 2.16 7.55
CA LYS A 122 -4.01 1.22 7.74
C LYS A 122 -5.14 1.79 8.57
N VAL A 123 -4.80 2.59 9.57
CA VAL A 123 -5.77 3.26 10.44
C VAL A 123 -6.68 4.21 9.67
N LYS A 124 -6.22 4.77 8.55
CA LYS A 124 -7.02 5.73 7.77
C LYS A 124 -8.13 5.08 6.97
N PHE A 125 -8.00 3.78 6.66
CA PHE A 125 -9.05 3.00 6.03
C PHE A 125 -9.69 1.97 6.97
N GLY A 126 -9.45 2.07 8.27
CA GLY A 126 -10.18 1.31 9.30
C GLY A 126 -9.69 -0.13 9.50
N ALA A 127 -8.42 -0.42 9.25
CA ALA A 127 -7.87 -1.77 9.46
C ALA A 127 -7.54 -2.09 10.91
N LYS A 128 -7.52 -3.38 11.23
CA LYS A 128 -6.90 -3.86 12.47
C LYS A 128 -5.44 -3.43 12.55
N THR A 129 -5.03 -2.99 13.73
CA THR A 129 -3.68 -2.50 14.02
C THR A 129 -2.79 -3.64 14.49
N ARG A 130 -1.53 -3.67 14.06
CA ARG A 130 -0.54 -4.67 14.50
C ARG A 130 0.61 -4.08 15.30
N GLY A 131 0.68 -2.75 15.37
CA GLY A 131 1.72 -2.00 16.05
C GLY A 131 1.27 -1.43 17.39
N PHE A 132 0.17 -1.91 17.97
CA PHE A 132 -0.35 -1.44 19.26
C PHE A 132 -0.24 -2.56 20.29
N MET A 133 0.31 -2.25 21.48
CA MET A 133 0.48 -3.19 22.60
C MET A 133 1.26 -4.46 22.20
N ILE A 134 2.42 -4.30 21.54
CA ILE A 134 3.33 -5.41 21.20
C ILE A 134 4.01 -5.91 22.48
N ASP A 135 4.02 -7.23 22.72
CA ASP A 135 4.65 -7.82 23.91
C ASP A 135 6.17 -7.94 23.80
N ASP A 136 6.68 -8.35 22.64
CA ASP A 136 8.11 -8.49 22.38
C ASP A 136 8.55 -7.65 21.17
N ILE A 137 9.60 -6.86 21.37
CA ILE A 137 10.21 -6.02 20.36
C ILE A 137 11.09 -6.81 19.39
N GLU A 138 11.57 -8.00 19.78
CA GLU A 138 12.43 -8.87 18.99
C GLU A 138 11.62 -9.86 18.13
N GLU A 139 10.41 -10.23 18.56
CA GLU A 139 9.51 -11.04 17.76
C GLU A 139 8.79 -10.17 16.73
N GLU A 140 9.18 -10.34 15.46
CA GLU A 140 8.58 -9.75 14.27
C GLU A 140 7.05 -9.74 14.34
N MET A 141 6.42 -8.58 14.61
CA MET A 141 4.95 -8.52 14.73
C MET A 141 4.42 -9.59 15.69
N GLY A 142 5.12 -9.77 16.82
CA GLY A 142 4.80 -10.74 17.87
C GLY A 142 3.38 -10.58 18.41
N GLU A 143 2.98 -11.55 19.22
CA GLU A 143 1.70 -11.53 19.93
C GLU A 143 1.51 -10.17 20.62
N THR A 144 0.30 -9.62 20.48
CA THR A 144 -0.07 -8.40 21.18
C THR A 144 -0.54 -8.74 22.58
N ALA A 145 -0.18 -7.90 23.54
CA ALA A 145 -0.60 -7.99 24.95
C ALA A 145 -2.12 -7.90 25.14
N ILE A 146 -2.84 -7.52 24.08
CA ILE A 146 -4.28 -7.37 24.02
C ILE A 146 -4.82 -8.26 22.91
N SER A 147 -5.94 -8.94 23.18
CA SER A 147 -6.67 -9.73 22.19
C SER A 147 -7.34 -8.82 21.15
N ASP A 148 -7.63 -9.37 19.97
CA ASP A 148 -8.40 -8.67 18.95
C ASP A 148 -9.80 -8.29 19.46
N GLU A 149 -10.44 -9.16 20.23
CA GLU A 149 -11.78 -8.94 20.79
C GLU A 149 -11.79 -7.80 21.81
N ASP A 150 -10.83 -7.78 22.74
CA ASP A 150 -10.72 -6.70 23.73
C ASP A 150 -10.36 -5.36 23.07
N LEU A 151 -9.51 -5.40 22.04
CA LEU A 151 -9.15 -4.21 21.28
C LEU A 151 -10.34 -3.67 20.49
N GLN A 152 -11.19 -4.54 19.94
CA GLN A 152 -12.42 -4.15 19.25
C GLN A 152 -13.42 -3.47 20.18
N VAL A 153 -13.59 -3.97 21.42
CA VAL A 153 -14.44 -3.30 22.42
C VAL A 153 -13.95 -1.87 22.70
N ILE A 154 -12.63 -1.68 22.80
CA ILE A 154 -12.05 -0.34 22.96
C ILE A 154 -12.30 0.50 21.71
N ASP A 155 -12.04 -0.05 20.53
CA ASP A 155 -12.17 0.63 19.24
C ASP A 155 -13.60 1.07 18.95
N ASP A 156 -14.60 0.25 19.27
CA ASP A 156 -16.02 0.58 19.21
C ASP A 156 -16.34 1.75 20.14
N LYS A 157 -15.85 1.70 21.39
CA LYS A 157 -16.06 2.75 22.38
C LYS A 157 -15.45 4.08 21.97
N ILE A 158 -14.28 4.07 21.32
CA ILE A 158 -13.60 5.30 20.86
C ILE A 158 -14.05 5.75 19.46
N GLY A 159 -14.97 5.03 18.81
CA GLY A 159 -15.48 5.33 17.48
C GLY A 159 -14.44 5.16 16.37
N TYR A 160 -13.57 4.16 16.50
CA TYR A 160 -12.61 3.80 15.45
C TYR A 160 -13.23 2.88 14.39
N THR A 161 -13.97 1.86 14.81
CA THR A 161 -14.76 0.99 13.92
C THR A 161 -15.99 1.73 13.39
N VAL A 162 -16.51 1.26 12.26
CA VAL A 162 -17.78 1.74 11.69
C VAL A 162 -18.79 0.62 11.83
N ASP A 163 -19.85 0.86 12.61
CA ASP A 163 -20.87 -0.14 12.95
C ASP A 163 -20.31 -1.45 13.52
N GLY A 164 -19.18 -1.37 14.24
CA GLY A 164 -18.49 -2.51 14.82
C GLY A 164 -17.58 -3.28 13.86
N PHE A 165 -17.41 -2.81 12.62
CA PHE A 165 -16.60 -3.50 11.62
C PHE A 165 -15.25 -2.83 11.37
N TYR A 166 -14.23 -3.67 11.16
CA TYR A 166 -12.95 -3.31 10.56
C TYR A 166 -12.99 -3.52 9.04
N ILE A 167 -11.95 -3.06 8.36
CA ILE A 167 -11.85 -3.27 6.92
C ILE A 167 -11.71 -4.75 6.54
N GLU A 168 -11.13 -5.57 7.41
CA GLU A 168 -11.05 -7.02 7.24
C GLU A 168 -12.44 -7.64 7.08
N ASP A 169 -13.42 -7.19 7.85
CA ASP A 169 -14.80 -7.69 7.79
C ASP A 169 -15.45 -7.29 6.46
N LEU A 170 -15.27 -6.04 6.04
CA LEU A 170 -15.74 -5.57 4.72
C LEU A 170 -15.11 -6.37 3.58
N VAL A 171 -13.81 -6.66 3.67
CA VAL A 171 -13.12 -7.47 2.67
C VAL A 171 -13.70 -8.87 2.59
N SER A 172 -14.06 -9.48 3.72
CA SER A 172 -14.73 -10.78 3.74
C SER A 172 -16.09 -10.70 3.06
N MET A 173 -16.91 -9.71 3.40
CA MET A 173 -18.22 -9.50 2.77
C MET A 173 -18.09 -9.28 1.26
N MET A 174 -17.14 -8.45 0.85
CA MET A 174 -16.86 -8.19 -0.57
C MET A 174 -16.40 -9.45 -1.30
N HIS A 175 -15.58 -10.29 -0.66
CA HIS A 175 -15.15 -11.57 -1.24
C HIS A 175 -16.35 -12.50 -1.48
N ASP A 176 -17.23 -12.63 -0.49
CA ASP A 176 -18.40 -13.49 -0.55
C ASP A 176 -19.37 -13.01 -1.63
N GLU A 177 -19.73 -11.72 -1.64
CA GLU A 177 -20.57 -11.11 -2.66
C GLU A 177 -19.99 -11.29 -4.08
N PHE A 178 -18.68 -11.09 -4.23
CA PHE A 178 -18.02 -11.28 -5.52
C PHE A 178 -18.03 -12.71 -6.03
N ASN A 179 -18.06 -13.71 -5.13
CA ASN A 179 -18.17 -15.11 -5.51
C ASN A 179 -19.60 -15.47 -5.94
N GLU A 180 -20.61 -14.80 -5.38
CA GLU A 180 -22.02 -15.04 -5.69
C GLU A 180 -22.51 -14.34 -6.96
N LEU A 181 -21.80 -13.29 -7.44
CA LEU A 181 -22.23 -12.44 -8.54
C LEU A 181 -22.76 -13.19 -9.77
N LYS A 182 -22.09 -14.27 -10.18
CA LYS A 182 -22.46 -15.04 -11.38
C LYS A 182 -23.85 -15.68 -11.27
N ASP A 183 -24.25 -16.06 -10.06
CA ASP A 183 -25.46 -16.85 -9.81
C ASP A 183 -26.54 -16.02 -9.07
N ASN A 184 -26.27 -14.74 -8.81
CA ASN A 184 -27.15 -13.83 -8.06
C ASN A 184 -27.51 -12.60 -8.90
N GLU A 185 -28.65 -12.68 -9.59
CA GLU A 185 -29.15 -11.63 -10.50
C GLU A 185 -29.46 -10.32 -9.77
N SER A 186 -30.01 -10.39 -8.55
CA SER A 186 -30.30 -9.20 -7.74
C SER A 186 -29.03 -8.45 -7.31
N LEU A 187 -27.96 -9.18 -6.98
CA LEU A 187 -26.66 -8.60 -6.64
C LEU A 187 -25.98 -8.02 -7.88
N SER A 188 -26.05 -8.73 -9.01
CA SER A 188 -25.57 -8.23 -10.29
C SER A 188 -26.26 -6.90 -10.66
N GLU A 189 -27.56 -6.80 -10.44
CA GLU A 189 -28.33 -5.57 -10.67
C GLU A 189 -27.92 -4.45 -9.70
N SER A 190 -27.75 -4.75 -8.41
CA SER A 190 -27.39 -3.72 -7.42
C SER A 190 -25.98 -3.18 -7.62
N LEU A 191 -25.03 -4.01 -8.05
CA LEU A 191 -23.66 -3.59 -8.35
C LEU A 191 -23.49 -3.04 -9.78
N GLY A 192 -24.49 -3.22 -10.65
CA GLY A 192 -24.45 -2.80 -12.05
C GLY A 192 -23.49 -3.65 -12.91
N ILE A 193 -23.31 -4.92 -12.57
CA ILE A 193 -22.39 -5.85 -13.23
C ILE A 193 -23.20 -6.92 -13.97
N TYR A 194 -23.31 -6.80 -15.29
CA TYR A 194 -24.15 -7.67 -16.12
C TYR A 194 -23.32 -8.49 -17.11
N THR A 195 -22.43 -9.35 -16.61
CA THR A 195 -21.63 -10.24 -17.47
C THR A 195 -21.46 -11.61 -16.82
N ASN A 196 -21.58 -12.64 -17.65
CA ASN A 196 -21.30 -14.03 -17.28
C ASN A 196 -19.91 -14.49 -17.76
N ASN A 197 -19.17 -13.63 -18.46
CA ASN A 197 -17.80 -13.90 -18.86
C ASN A 197 -16.90 -13.78 -17.62
N PRO A 198 -16.21 -14.87 -17.19
CA PRO A 198 -15.41 -14.85 -15.98
C PRO A 198 -14.33 -13.76 -15.94
N LYS A 199 -13.75 -13.42 -17.10
CA LYS A 199 -12.71 -12.38 -17.17
C LYS A 199 -13.32 -10.99 -17.03
N GLU A 200 -14.38 -10.70 -17.79
CA GLU A 200 -15.09 -9.41 -17.70
C GLU A 200 -15.64 -9.16 -16.29
N LEU A 201 -16.07 -10.23 -15.60
CA LEU A 201 -16.51 -10.16 -14.21
C LEU A 201 -15.38 -9.69 -13.28
N GLU A 202 -14.16 -10.20 -13.43
CA GLU A 202 -13.01 -9.71 -12.66
C GLU A 202 -12.65 -8.25 -13.00
N MET A 203 -12.77 -7.85 -14.26
CA MET A 203 -12.57 -6.45 -14.67
C MET A 203 -13.60 -5.53 -14.00
N ALA A 204 -14.87 -5.94 -13.94
CA ALA A 204 -15.94 -5.19 -13.30
C ALA A 204 -15.75 -5.10 -11.77
N LYS A 205 -15.27 -6.17 -11.13
CA LYS A 205 -14.90 -6.13 -9.70
C LYS A 205 -13.77 -5.14 -9.42
N LEU A 206 -12.76 -5.07 -10.29
CA LEU A 206 -11.69 -4.08 -10.19
C LEU A 206 -12.23 -2.64 -10.34
N ASP A 207 -13.15 -2.41 -11.28
CA ASP A 207 -13.82 -1.12 -11.46
C ASP A 207 -14.62 -0.72 -10.21
N PHE A 208 -15.35 -1.67 -9.62
CA PHE A 208 -16.07 -1.47 -8.38
C PHE A 208 -15.12 -1.06 -7.24
N ILE A 209 -14.01 -1.80 -7.03
CA ILE A 209 -13.01 -1.48 -6.01
C ILE A 209 -12.41 -0.08 -6.26
N ALA A 210 -12.06 0.24 -7.51
CA ALA A 210 -11.49 1.54 -7.87
C ALA A 210 -12.46 2.68 -7.51
N LYS A 211 -13.73 2.56 -7.88
CA LYS A 211 -14.78 3.53 -7.52
C LYS A 211 -14.94 3.65 -6.01
N PHE A 212 -15.07 2.51 -5.33
CA PHE A 212 -15.25 2.45 -3.89
C PHE A 212 -14.12 3.14 -3.10
N VAL A 213 -12.86 2.97 -3.53
CA VAL A 213 -11.72 3.68 -2.93
C VAL A 213 -11.70 5.15 -3.32
N ASN A 214 -12.05 5.48 -4.56
CA ASN A 214 -12.00 6.85 -5.04
C ASN A 214 -12.95 7.79 -4.29
N ASP A 215 -14.12 7.29 -3.90
CA ASP A 215 -15.16 8.03 -3.17
C ASP A 215 -14.77 8.34 -1.71
N ARG A 216 -13.65 7.78 -1.23
CA ARG A 216 -13.14 8.02 0.14
C ARG A 216 -12.25 9.27 0.18
N ASN A 217 -12.35 10.02 1.27
CA ASN A 217 -11.48 11.17 1.56
C ASN A 217 -10.11 10.71 2.07
N LEU A 218 -9.31 10.14 1.18
CA LEU A 218 -7.96 9.63 1.43
C LEU A 218 -6.95 10.31 0.51
N GLY A 219 -5.71 10.48 1.00
CA GLY A 219 -4.59 10.93 0.17
C GLY A 219 -4.17 9.87 -0.84
N GLU A 220 -3.37 10.26 -1.84
CA GLU A 220 -2.94 9.38 -2.94
C GLU A 220 -2.24 8.09 -2.48
N PHE A 221 -1.40 8.19 -1.45
CA PHE A 221 -0.69 7.05 -0.87
C PHE A 221 -1.68 6.08 -0.21
N GLU A 222 -2.53 6.61 0.67
CA GLU A 222 -3.54 5.84 1.37
C GLU A 222 -4.56 5.21 0.40
N LYS A 223 -4.98 5.94 -0.65
CA LYS A 223 -5.84 5.40 -1.71
C LYS A 223 -5.16 4.22 -2.40
N ASN A 224 -3.89 4.33 -2.76
CA ASN A 224 -3.18 3.25 -3.44
C ASN A 224 -3.05 2.00 -2.56
N SER A 225 -2.69 2.15 -1.29
CA SER A 225 -2.58 0.97 -0.43
C SER A 225 -3.92 0.39 -0.06
N TYR A 226 -4.96 1.22 0.08
CA TYR A 226 -6.31 0.71 0.29
C TYR A 226 -6.80 -0.09 -0.94
N PHE A 227 -6.61 0.46 -2.14
CA PHE A 227 -6.88 -0.25 -3.40
C PHE A 227 -6.14 -1.59 -3.47
N LYS A 228 -4.82 -1.59 -3.21
CA LYS A 228 -4.00 -2.81 -3.14
C LYS A 228 -4.54 -3.82 -2.13
N TYR A 229 -4.95 -3.34 -0.96
CA TYR A 229 -5.46 -4.19 0.12
C TYR A 229 -6.76 -4.88 -0.29
N LEU A 230 -7.72 -4.11 -0.82
CA LEU A 230 -8.98 -4.66 -1.30
C LEU A 230 -8.76 -5.66 -2.43
N VAL A 231 -7.98 -5.30 -3.45
CA VAL A 231 -7.70 -6.19 -4.60
C VAL A 231 -7.06 -7.50 -4.15
N ARG A 232 -6.02 -7.44 -3.32
CA ARG A 232 -5.27 -8.63 -2.91
C ARG A 232 -6.06 -9.59 -2.03
N ASN A 233 -7.00 -9.09 -1.25
CA ASN A 233 -7.74 -9.92 -0.30
C ASN A 233 -9.13 -10.33 -0.83
N SER A 234 -9.87 -9.42 -1.47
CA SER A 234 -11.20 -9.76 -2.03
C SER A 234 -11.12 -10.59 -3.32
N LEU A 235 -10.05 -10.43 -4.12
CA LEU A 235 -9.86 -11.15 -5.39
C LEU A 235 -8.69 -12.14 -5.36
N LYS A 236 -8.22 -12.51 -4.16
CA LYS A 236 -6.99 -13.29 -3.92
C LYS A 236 -6.84 -14.52 -4.81
N TYR A 237 -7.93 -15.27 -5.01
CA TYR A 237 -7.93 -16.54 -5.72
C TYR A 237 -8.47 -16.46 -7.15
N SER A 238 -9.24 -15.42 -7.48
CA SER A 238 -9.88 -15.27 -8.80
C SER A 238 -9.00 -14.48 -9.76
N LEU A 239 -8.48 -13.34 -9.33
CA LEU A 239 -7.71 -12.41 -10.17
C LEU A 239 -6.47 -13.06 -10.80
N PRO A 240 -5.64 -13.84 -10.07
CA PRO A 240 -4.44 -14.45 -10.66
C PRO A 240 -4.72 -15.47 -11.76
N LYS A 241 -5.99 -15.86 -12.00
CA LYS A 241 -6.35 -16.71 -13.14
C LYS A 241 -6.29 -15.96 -14.47
N PHE A 242 -6.47 -14.64 -14.45
CA PHE A 242 -6.59 -13.82 -15.65
C PHE A 242 -5.51 -12.76 -15.76
N PHE A 243 -5.02 -12.24 -14.63
CA PHE A 243 -4.11 -11.11 -14.61
C PHE A 243 -2.89 -11.35 -13.72
N ASP A 244 -1.75 -10.80 -14.13
CA ASP A 244 -0.63 -10.53 -13.22
C ASP A 244 -0.70 -9.08 -12.74
N TYR A 245 -0.58 -8.88 -11.43
CA TYR A 245 -0.79 -7.58 -10.80
C TYR A 245 0.52 -6.93 -10.33
N TYR A 246 0.75 -5.68 -10.75
CA TYR A 246 1.88 -4.85 -10.36
C TYR A 246 1.42 -3.47 -9.90
N SER A 247 2.16 -2.85 -9.00
CA SER A 247 1.92 -1.49 -8.53
C SER A 247 3.25 -0.75 -8.46
N VAL A 248 3.36 0.37 -9.18
CA VAL A 248 4.59 1.17 -9.27
C VAL A 248 4.29 2.65 -9.01
N ALA A 249 5.28 3.37 -8.48
CA ALA A 249 5.22 4.81 -8.32
C ALA A 249 5.89 5.51 -9.50
N ALA A 250 5.25 6.54 -10.02
CA ALA A 250 5.73 7.40 -11.09
C ALA A 250 5.47 8.87 -10.77
N PHE A 251 6.03 9.76 -11.57
CA PHE A 251 5.93 11.21 -11.46
C PHE A 251 5.56 11.80 -12.82
N ASP A 252 4.72 12.82 -12.80
CA ASP A 252 4.38 13.56 -14.02
C ASP A 252 5.45 14.63 -14.32
N LYS A 253 5.26 15.39 -15.41
CA LYS A 253 6.17 16.47 -15.81
C LYS A 253 6.29 17.59 -14.76
N ASN A 254 5.32 17.73 -13.87
CA ASN A 254 5.32 18.70 -12.77
C ASN A 254 5.96 18.14 -11.50
N ARG A 255 6.41 16.87 -11.52
CA ARG A 255 6.89 16.09 -10.38
C ARG A 255 5.80 15.77 -9.34
N ASP A 256 4.54 15.78 -9.76
CA ASP A 256 3.46 15.24 -8.94
C ASP A 256 3.55 13.70 -8.97
N MET A 257 3.62 13.08 -7.79
CA MET A 257 3.70 11.62 -7.66
C MET A 257 2.32 10.98 -7.89
N PHE A 258 2.29 9.84 -8.53
CA PHE A 258 1.11 8.98 -8.63
C PHE A 258 1.51 7.51 -8.67
N TRP A 259 0.51 6.63 -8.52
CA TRP A 259 0.68 5.19 -8.58
C TRP A 259 0.03 4.62 -9.81
N ILE A 260 0.71 3.69 -10.47
CA ILE A 260 0.18 2.92 -11.59
C ILE A 260 -0.05 1.51 -11.08
N ASN A 261 -1.31 1.10 -11.01
CA ASN A 261 -1.72 -0.27 -10.74
C ASN A 261 -2.04 -0.95 -12.08
N VAL A 262 -1.18 -1.90 -12.46
CA VAL A 262 -1.22 -2.58 -13.74
C VAL A 262 -1.67 -4.01 -13.56
N PHE A 263 -2.68 -4.40 -14.33
CA PHE A 263 -3.16 -5.77 -14.43
C PHE A 263 -2.86 -6.26 -15.84
N PHE A 264 -1.75 -6.99 -15.99
CA PHE A 264 -1.35 -7.56 -17.27
C PHE A 264 -2.17 -8.81 -17.57
N ASP A 265 -2.79 -8.87 -18.74
CA ASP A 265 -3.46 -10.07 -19.19
C ASP A 265 -2.48 -11.24 -19.30
N LYS A 266 -2.86 -12.40 -18.77
CA LYS A 266 -2.06 -13.63 -18.80
C LYS A 266 -2.03 -14.33 -20.15
N LYS A 267 -2.94 -13.98 -21.07
CA LYS A 267 -2.87 -14.45 -22.46
C LYS A 267 -2.06 -13.51 -23.35
N ASP A 268 -1.35 -12.56 -22.74
CA ASP A 268 -0.52 -11.57 -23.41
C ASP A 268 -1.29 -10.71 -24.43
N ASN A 269 -2.60 -10.51 -24.21
CA ASN A 269 -3.40 -9.59 -24.98
C ASN A 269 -3.29 -8.17 -24.42
N TYR A 270 -2.54 -7.32 -25.13
CA TYR A 270 -2.31 -5.93 -24.73
C TYR A 270 -3.61 -5.13 -24.52
N ASP A 271 -4.60 -5.31 -25.40
CA ASP A 271 -5.85 -4.54 -25.38
C ASP A 271 -6.74 -4.89 -24.17
N GLU A 272 -6.44 -6.02 -23.51
CA GLU A 272 -7.13 -6.46 -22.31
C GLU A 272 -6.37 -6.13 -21.02
N ASN A 273 -5.22 -5.44 -21.10
CA ASN A 273 -4.54 -4.89 -19.93
C ASN A 273 -5.39 -3.81 -19.27
N LEU A 274 -5.30 -3.70 -17.94
CA LEU A 274 -5.95 -2.63 -17.19
C LEU A 274 -4.94 -1.77 -16.44
N PHE A 275 -5.12 -0.46 -16.52
CA PHE A 275 -4.29 0.52 -15.84
C PHE A 275 -5.15 1.41 -14.95
N TYR A 276 -4.90 1.39 -13.64
CA TYR A 276 -5.52 2.32 -12.69
C TYR A 276 -4.46 3.28 -12.15
N ILE A 277 -4.60 4.55 -12.50
CA ILE A 277 -3.73 5.64 -12.10
C ILE A 277 -4.32 6.29 -10.85
N ILE A 278 -3.58 6.27 -9.75
CA ILE A 278 -4.00 6.84 -8.47
C ILE A 278 -3.11 8.04 -8.17
N GLY A 279 -3.66 9.24 -8.34
CA GLY A 279 -2.97 10.51 -8.08
C GLY A 279 -3.79 11.44 -7.20
N LYS A 280 -3.35 12.70 -7.12
CA LYS A 280 -4.00 13.76 -6.33
C LYS A 280 -5.49 13.96 -6.66
N ASP A 281 -5.86 13.78 -7.92
CA ASP A 281 -7.21 14.00 -8.43
C ASP A 281 -8.12 12.77 -8.31
N GLY A 282 -7.59 11.67 -7.74
CA GLY A 282 -8.32 10.43 -7.54
C GLY A 282 -7.80 9.26 -8.37
N ILE A 283 -8.70 8.33 -8.68
CA ILE A 283 -8.40 7.10 -9.44
C ILE A 283 -8.95 7.25 -10.86
N GLU A 284 -8.07 7.15 -11.86
CA GLU A 284 -8.40 7.15 -13.28
C GLU A 284 -8.09 5.78 -13.89
N LYS A 285 -9.04 5.20 -14.63
CA LYS A 285 -8.79 4.02 -15.45
C LYS A 285 -8.32 4.42 -16.85
N LYS A 286 -7.24 3.83 -17.32
CA LYS A 286 -6.72 4.01 -18.70
C LYS A 286 -6.68 2.67 -19.44
N HIS A 287 -6.85 2.76 -20.76
CA HIS A 287 -6.76 1.63 -21.69
C HIS A 287 -5.37 1.48 -22.32
N ASP A 288 -4.63 2.58 -22.43
CA ASP A 288 -3.25 2.62 -22.89
C ASP A 288 -2.49 3.69 -22.10
N VAL A 289 -1.27 3.36 -21.70
CA VAL A 289 -0.34 4.24 -20.99
C VAL A 289 1.06 4.22 -21.59
N TYR A 290 1.30 3.47 -22.67
CA TYR A 290 2.63 3.21 -23.20
C TYR A 290 3.36 4.50 -23.57
N ASP A 291 2.71 5.37 -24.34
CA ASP A 291 3.34 6.62 -24.77
C ASP A 291 3.67 7.51 -23.57
N SER A 292 2.82 7.50 -22.54
CA SER A 292 3.07 8.23 -21.30
C SER A 292 4.24 7.62 -20.51
N ILE A 293 4.35 6.30 -20.41
CA ILE A 293 5.48 5.61 -19.75
C ILE A 293 6.81 5.95 -20.46
N VAL A 294 6.79 6.03 -21.79
CA VAL A 294 8.01 6.26 -22.59
C VAL A 294 8.41 7.74 -22.56
N ASN A 295 7.46 8.67 -22.72
CA ASN A 295 7.76 10.06 -23.03
C ASN A 295 7.38 11.08 -21.95
N ASP A 296 6.43 10.76 -21.07
CA ASP A 296 5.80 11.74 -20.20
C ASP A 296 6.06 11.52 -18.70
N TRP A 297 6.33 10.29 -18.30
CA TRP A 297 6.40 9.89 -16.89
C TRP A 297 7.81 9.49 -16.47
N ASP A 298 8.22 10.04 -15.34
CA ASP A 298 9.44 9.65 -14.65
C ASP A 298 9.12 8.59 -13.59
N PHE A 299 10.03 7.66 -13.34
CA PHE A 299 9.78 6.55 -12.41
C PHE A 299 10.71 6.61 -11.22
N LYS A 300 10.18 6.22 -10.05
CA LYS A 300 10.99 6.12 -8.82
C LYS A 300 12.12 5.09 -8.94
N SER A 301 11.93 4.06 -9.78
CA SER A 301 12.92 3.04 -10.08
C SER A 301 12.94 2.80 -11.59
N GLU A 302 14.09 3.05 -12.20
CA GLU A 302 14.32 2.79 -13.63
C GLU A 302 14.10 1.31 -13.97
N ASN A 303 14.51 0.38 -13.09
CA ASN A 303 14.24 -1.05 -13.24
C ASN A 303 12.74 -1.37 -13.33
N ASN A 304 11.89 -0.67 -12.56
CA ASN A 304 10.44 -0.86 -12.62
C ASN A 304 9.86 -0.34 -13.94
N ARG A 305 10.36 0.80 -14.43
CA ARG A 305 9.98 1.36 -15.73
C ARG A 305 10.34 0.40 -16.87
N ASP A 306 11.60 -0.02 -16.91
CA ASP A 306 12.13 -0.84 -17.99
C ASP A 306 11.47 -2.22 -18.01
N SER A 307 11.23 -2.82 -16.84
CA SER A 307 10.47 -4.08 -16.71
C SER A 307 9.05 -3.94 -17.26
N MET A 308 8.36 -2.84 -16.96
CA MET A 308 7.03 -2.56 -17.53
C MET A 308 7.08 -2.34 -19.04
N ILE A 309 8.04 -1.55 -19.55
CA ILE A 309 8.20 -1.31 -20.98
C ILE A 309 8.48 -2.63 -21.73
N VAL A 310 9.39 -3.46 -21.20
CA VAL A 310 9.70 -4.78 -21.79
C VAL A 310 8.45 -5.64 -21.86
N ARG A 311 7.68 -5.74 -20.77
CA ARG A 311 6.46 -6.55 -20.74
C ARG A 311 5.38 -6.02 -21.70
N LEU A 312 5.16 -4.70 -21.73
CA LEU A 312 4.22 -4.08 -22.66
C LEU A 312 4.66 -4.28 -24.12
N ASN A 313 5.95 -4.17 -24.43
CA ASN A 313 6.49 -4.43 -25.76
C ASN A 313 6.28 -5.88 -26.20
N LEU A 314 6.51 -6.85 -25.31
CA LEU A 314 6.27 -8.27 -25.61
C LEU A 314 4.80 -8.54 -25.95
N GLN A 315 3.86 -7.90 -25.25
CA GLN A 315 2.43 -8.07 -25.48
C GLN A 315 1.93 -7.31 -26.73
N ARG A 316 2.45 -6.10 -26.99
CA ARG A 316 2.13 -5.34 -28.23
C ARG A 316 2.68 -6.03 -29.49
N ASN A 317 3.84 -6.68 -29.38
CA ASN A 317 4.55 -7.26 -30.51
C ASN A 317 4.40 -8.78 -30.66
N SER A 318 3.60 -9.48 -29.85
CA SER A 318 3.44 -10.94 -29.97
C SER A 318 2.92 -11.40 -31.34
N GLY A 319 2.21 -10.53 -32.08
CA GLY A 319 1.82 -10.79 -33.48
C GLY A 319 2.84 -10.40 -34.57
N LYS A 320 3.87 -9.59 -34.24
CA LYS A 320 4.89 -9.10 -35.19
C LYS A 320 6.28 -9.71 -34.96
N PHE A 321 6.65 -9.96 -33.71
CA PHE A 321 7.98 -10.48 -33.35
C PHE A 321 8.24 -11.86 -33.96
N PHE A 322 7.20 -12.70 -34.08
CA PHE A 322 7.30 -13.98 -34.78
C PHE A 322 7.14 -13.87 -36.31
N LYS A 323 6.39 -12.89 -36.82
CA LYS A 323 6.30 -12.63 -38.26
C LYS A 323 7.61 -12.12 -38.82
N GLU A 324 8.33 -11.26 -38.09
CA GLU A 324 9.66 -10.80 -38.50
C GLU A 324 10.68 -11.94 -38.48
N ILE A 325 10.55 -12.93 -37.57
CA ILE A 325 11.40 -14.15 -37.57
C ILE A 325 11.01 -15.12 -38.71
N GLU A 326 9.73 -15.23 -39.08
CA GLU A 326 9.28 -16.06 -40.21
C GLU A 326 9.58 -15.41 -41.57
N ASP A 327 9.49 -14.08 -41.68
CA ASP A 327 9.81 -13.32 -42.89
C ASP A 327 11.34 -13.22 -43.13
N ASP A 328 12.18 -13.30 -42.08
CA ASP A 328 13.65 -13.38 -42.20
C ASP A 328 14.19 -14.81 -42.45
N GLN A 329 13.34 -15.84 -42.53
CA GLN A 329 13.79 -17.17 -43.01
C GLN A 329 14.02 -17.19 -44.53
N GLY A 330 13.69 -16.12 -45.25
CA GLY A 330 13.96 -15.96 -46.68
C GLY A 330 15.40 -15.55 -47.03
N THR A 331 16.23 -15.18 -46.05
CA THR A 331 17.56 -14.57 -46.27
C THR A 331 18.72 -15.39 -45.71
N TYR A 332 18.46 -16.56 -45.11
CA TYR A 332 19.49 -17.46 -44.55
C TYR A 332 20.06 -18.50 -45.53
N ASN A 333 19.84 -18.36 -46.85
CA ASN A 333 20.45 -19.24 -47.85
C ASN A 333 21.74 -18.68 -48.48
N ASP A 334 22.13 -17.44 -48.21
CA ASP A 334 23.31 -16.81 -48.84
C ASP A 334 24.60 -16.87 -47.99
N ILE A 335 24.60 -17.56 -46.84
CA ILE A 335 25.79 -17.71 -45.98
C ILE A 335 26.37 -19.14 -46.01
N ILE A 336 25.78 -20.06 -46.77
CA ILE A 336 26.39 -21.39 -47.03
C ILE A 336 27.21 -21.32 -48.32
N ASN A 337 28.22 -20.45 -48.35
CA ASN A 337 29.31 -20.51 -49.34
C ASN A 337 30.46 -19.58 -48.93
N SER A 338 31.04 -19.79 -47.75
CA SER A 338 32.43 -19.42 -47.51
C SER A 338 33.11 -20.46 -46.64
N SER A 339 33.91 -21.28 -47.32
CA SER A 339 34.92 -22.18 -46.78
C SER A 339 35.82 -21.53 -45.72
N SER A 340 36.10 -22.24 -44.63
CA SER A 340 37.48 -22.39 -44.11
C SER A 340 37.54 -23.45 -43.01
N ASP A 341 38.11 -24.60 -43.39
CA ASP A 341 39.11 -25.38 -42.68
C ASP A 341 39.03 -25.50 -41.14
N TYR A 342 38.53 -26.65 -40.70
CA TYR A 342 38.91 -27.28 -39.45
C TYR A 342 40.20 -28.09 -39.67
N SER A 343 41.33 -27.56 -39.18
CA SER A 343 42.48 -28.37 -38.77
C SER A 343 43.27 -27.68 -37.66
N ASP A 344 43.50 -28.44 -36.58
CA ASP A 344 44.55 -28.29 -35.57
C ASP A 344 44.29 -27.42 -34.33
N ARG A 345 43.61 -27.99 -33.31
CA ARG A 345 44.23 -28.62 -32.11
C ARG A 345 43.21 -28.91 -31.00
#